data_AF-A0A8J2VE00-F1
#
_entry.id   AF-A0A8J2VE00-F1
#
_cell.length_a   1.000
_cell.length_b   1.000
_cell.length_c   1.000
_cell.angle_alpha   90.00
_cell.angle_beta   90.00
_cell.angle_gamma   90.00
#
_symmetry.space_group_name_H-M   'P 1'
#
loop_
_entity.id
_entity.type
_entity.pdbx_description
1 polymer ?
#
loop_
_entity_poly.entity_id
_entity_poly.type
_entity_poly.pdbx_seq_one_letter_code
_entity_poly.pdbx_strand_id
1 'polypeptide(L)'
;MRVSPWITAFACCLLLVSCSPSPKPEPQQPDYKETKQMVLDVLHTQEGKKALSELMQEPDFKKQIIVTDKVMEETIAKTMTDPKMEKQLEKILQKPKVAANLSKATQKQQKKLQKQLMKDPEYQKLMLDILKDPQFTQHLTQLMKSQEYRKQTMKVMEEALDTPSFKEKFMKLLQEAVKEAEKKKSGGKKGAGGEGGQQQQEQQGGQS
;
A
#
# COMPACT_ATOMS: atom_id res chain seq x y z
N MET A 1 99.02 32.67 4.86
CA MET A 1 98.05 33.76 5.08
C MET A 1 97.40 33.56 6.45
N ARG A 2 97.21 34.65 7.19
CA ARG A 2 96.97 34.70 8.66
C ARG A 2 95.73 33.91 9.10
N VAL A 3 95.94 32.98 10.03
CA VAL A 3 94.91 32.23 10.77
C VAL A 3 94.19 33.14 11.77
N SER A 4 92.86 33.06 11.86
CA SER A 4 92.09 33.77 12.89
C SER A 4 92.17 33.02 14.23
N PRO A 5 92.49 33.69 15.35
CA PRO A 5 92.70 33.06 16.66
C PRO A 5 91.42 32.48 17.28
N TRP A 6 90.26 32.72 16.67
CA TRP A 6 88.97 32.23 17.13
C TRP A 6 88.75 30.74 16.83
N ILE A 7 89.38 30.22 15.76
CA ILE A 7 89.14 28.85 15.28
C ILE A 7 89.92 27.83 16.14
N THR A 8 91.08 28.21 16.66
CA THR A 8 91.89 27.36 17.56
C THR A 8 91.35 27.29 18.99
N ALA A 9 90.53 28.26 19.42
CA ALA A 9 89.91 28.24 20.75
C ALA A 9 88.67 27.32 20.82
N PHE A 10 87.93 27.16 19.71
CA PHE A 10 86.75 26.31 19.67
C PHE A 10 87.09 24.80 19.64
N ALA A 11 88.27 24.44 19.12
CA ALA A 11 88.76 23.06 19.07
C ALA A 11 89.21 22.51 20.44
N CYS A 12 89.44 23.37 21.45
CA CYS A 12 89.94 22.96 22.76
C CYS A 12 88.84 22.65 23.79
N CYS A 13 87.59 23.06 23.54
CA CYS A 13 86.45 22.80 24.45
C CYS A 13 85.77 21.44 24.24
N LEU A 14 86.16 20.65 23.23
CA LEU A 14 85.52 19.36 22.90
C LEU A 14 86.15 18.14 23.58
N LEU A 15 87.21 18.31 24.39
CA LEU A 15 87.95 17.19 24.99
C LEU A 15 87.66 16.95 26.49
N LEU A 16 86.66 17.61 27.09
CA LEU A 16 86.36 17.50 28.53
C LEU A 16 84.99 16.88 28.91
N VAL A 17 84.30 16.20 27.99
CA VAL A 17 83.19 15.29 28.36
C VAL A 17 83.62 13.85 28.16
N SER A 18 84.45 13.37 29.10
CA SER A 18 84.67 11.95 29.35
C SER A 18 84.01 11.64 30.69
N CYS A 19 82.82 11.05 30.64
CA CYS A 19 82.20 10.40 31.79
C CYS A 19 81.69 9.03 31.33
N SER A 20 82.23 8.01 31.96
CA SER A 20 82.06 6.58 31.68
C SER A 20 80.59 6.16 31.61
N PRO A 21 80.17 5.34 30.64
CA PRO A 21 78.88 4.67 30.71
C PRO A 21 79.01 3.42 31.60
N SER A 22 78.47 3.49 32.81
CA SER A 22 77.95 2.30 33.49
C SER A 22 76.97 1.59 32.55
N PRO A 23 76.89 0.25 32.54
CA PRO A 23 75.97 -0.46 31.66
C PRO A 23 74.53 -0.13 32.08
N LYS A 24 73.91 0.81 31.37
CA LYS A 24 72.46 0.92 31.33
C LYS A 24 71.97 -0.28 30.53
N PRO A 25 70.96 -1.03 31.03
CA PRO A 25 70.36 -2.09 30.25
C PRO A 25 69.88 -1.46 28.93
N GLU A 26 70.31 -2.05 27.82
CA GLU A 26 69.69 -1.80 26.52
C GLU A 26 68.17 -1.94 26.71
N PRO A 27 67.35 -1.00 26.25
CA PRO A 27 65.96 -1.32 25.99
C PRO A 27 65.99 -2.32 24.84
N GLN A 28 66.05 -3.61 25.15
CA GLN A 28 65.59 -4.66 24.25
C GLN A 28 64.25 -4.16 23.74
N GLN A 29 64.17 -3.85 22.46
CA GLN A 29 62.87 -3.62 21.83
C GLN A 29 62.03 -4.82 22.22
N PRO A 30 60.86 -4.62 22.86
CA PRO A 30 60.05 -5.75 23.29
C PRO A 30 59.86 -6.64 22.07
N ASP A 31 60.11 -7.95 22.25
CA ASP A 31 59.97 -8.92 21.17
C ASP A 31 58.59 -8.68 20.57
N TYR A 32 58.56 -8.34 19.28
CA TYR A 32 57.33 -8.00 18.57
C TYR A 32 56.27 -9.10 18.76
N LYS A 33 56.72 -10.34 18.97
CA LYS A 33 55.89 -11.49 19.29
C LYS A 33 55.25 -11.41 20.68
N GLU A 34 55.99 -10.98 21.70
CA GLU A 34 55.47 -10.77 23.06
C GLU A 34 54.51 -9.58 23.12
N THR A 35 54.81 -8.49 22.43
CA THR A 35 53.90 -7.34 22.33
C THR A 35 52.60 -7.71 21.61
N LYS A 36 52.69 -8.49 20.52
CA LYS A 36 51.50 -9.01 19.81
C LYS A 36 50.67 -9.92 20.70
N GLN A 37 51.30 -10.81 21.47
CA GLN A 37 50.60 -11.71 22.36
C GLN A 37 49.92 -10.93 23.49
N MET A 38 50.59 -9.95 24.08
CA MET A 38 50.01 -9.06 25.08
C MET A 38 48.80 -8.29 24.54
N VAL A 39 48.88 -7.74 23.32
CA VAL A 39 47.74 -7.04 22.70
C VAL A 39 46.59 -8.02 22.42
N LEU A 40 46.88 -9.23 21.94
CA LEU A 40 45.87 -10.26 21.72
C LEU A 40 45.18 -10.68 23.03
N ASP A 41 45.96 -10.82 24.09
CA ASP A 41 45.46 -11.18 25.42
C ASP A 41 44.59 -10.06 26.00
N VAL A 42 45.00 -8.79 25.87
CA VAL A 42 44.21 -7.60 26.24
C VAL A 42 42.88 -7.57 25.49
N LEU A 43 42.86 -7.82 24.17
CA LEU A 43 41.63 -7.88 23.39
C LEU A 43 40.70 -9.04 23.82
N HIS A 44 41.26 -10.16 24.28
CA HIS A 44 40.49 -11.30 24.74
C HIS A 44 40.03 -11.20 26.21
N THR A 45 40.62 -10.30 27.00
CA THR A 45 40.18 -10.04 28.37
C THR A 45 38.73 -9.53 28.42
N GLN A 46 38.11 -9.66 29.59
CA GLN A 46 36.76 -9.12 29.81
C GLN A 46 36.72 -7.60 29.67
N GLU A 47 37.80 -6.91 30.01
CA GLU A 47 37.94 -5.46 29.85
C GLU A 47 38.04 -5.08 28.37
N GLY A 48 38.85 -5.81 27.58
CA GLY A 48 38.93 -5.61 26.13
C GLY A 48 37.60 -5.86 25.42
N LYS A 49 36.90 -6.93 25.77
CA LYS A 49 35.54 -7.22 25.26
C LYS A 49 34.52 -6.17 25.67
N LYS A 50 34.61 -5.67 26.91
CA LYS A 50 33.71 -4.63 27.42
C LYS A 50 33.97 -3.31 26.71
N ALA A 51 35.22 -2.88 26.57
CA ALA A 51 35.60 -1.69 25.83
C ALA A 51 35.17 -1.77 24.35
N LEU A 52 35.32 -2.94 23.71
CA LEU A 52 34.81 -3.15 22.36
C LEU A 52 33.28 -3.13 22.29
N SER A 53 32.59 -3.68 23.29
CA SER A 53 31.12 -3.62 23.39
C SER A 53 30.61 -2.20 23.61
N GLU A 54 31.32 -1.38 24.39
CA GLU A 54 31.01 0.03 24.61
C GLU A 54 31.22 0.83 23.32
N LEU A 55 32.33 0.60 22.62
CA LEU A 55 32.60 1.19 21.32
C LEU A 55 31.56 0.76 20.27
N MET A 56 31.14 -0.51 20.27
CA MET A 56 30.04 -1.01 19.45
C MET A 56 28.68 -0.41 19.80
N GLN A 57 28.50 0.22 20.96
CA GLN A 57 27.29 0.95 21.30
C GLN A 57 27.29 2.37 20.73
N GLU A 58 28.46 2.92 20.41
CA GLU A 58 28.62 4.27 19.87
C GLU A 58 27.98 4.41 18.47
N PRO A 59 27.16 5.45 18.23
CA PRO A 59 26.42 5.61 16.98
C PRO A 59 27.30 5.70 15.73
N ASP A 60 28.46 6.34 15.84
CA ASP A 60 29.33 6.59 14.69
C ASP A 60 30.17 5.36 14.34
N PHE A 61 30.59 4.59 15.34
CA PHE A 61 31.25 3.31 15.13
C PHE A 61 30.30 2.25 14.54
N LYS A 62 29.04 2.18 15.02
CA LYS A 62 28.00 1.30 14.43
C LYS A 62 27.79 1.54 12.95
N LYS A 63 27.69 2.82 12.54
CA LYS A 63 27.48 3.19 11.13
C LYS A 63 28.64 2.74 10.25
N GLN A 64 29.88 2.78 10.75
CA GLN A 64 31.07 2.42 9.98
C GLN A 64 31.25 0.90 9.83
N ILE A 65 30.89 0.09 10.83
CA ILE A 65 31.01 -1.37 10.77
C ILE A 65 29.97 -2.01 9.84
N ILE A 66 28.78 -1.44 9.76
CA ILE A 66 27.65 -2.02 9.02
C ILE A 66 27.79 -1.86 7.50
N VAL A 67 28.85 -1.22 7.00
CA VAL A 67 29.08 -0.91 5.57
C VAL A 67 29.74 -2.07 4.82
N THR A 68 29.10 -3.24 4.76
CA THR A 68 29.41 -4.23 3.72
C THR A 68 28.11 -4.64 3.03
N ASP A 69 27.87 -4.05 1.87
CA ASP A 69 26.61 -4.14 1.12
C ASP A 69 26.16 -5.59 0.92
N LYS A 70 27.08 -6.49 0.57
CA LYS A 70 26.76 -7.89 0.30
C LYS A 70 26.25 -8.66 1.53
N VAL A 71 26.91 -8.50 2.69
CA VAL A 71 26.49 -9.19 3.93
C VAL A 71 25.17 -8.62 4.42
N MET A 72 24.96 -7.31 4.25
CA MET A 72 23.69 -6.66 4.58
C MET A 72 22.55 -7.16 3.68
N GLU A 73 22.75 -7.20 2.36
CA GLU A 73 21.77 -7.70 1.40
C GLU A 73 21.38 -9.14 1.69
N GLU A 74 22.37 -10.03 1.88
CA GLU A 74 22.11 -11.43 2.21
C GLU A 74 21.38 -11.59 3.54
N THR A 75 21.74 -10.79 4.55
CA THR A 75 21.09 -10.83 5.87
C THR A 75 19.65 -10.35 5.78
N ILE A 76 19.39 -9.26 5.05
CA ILE A 76 18.03 -8.75 4.84
C ILE A 76 17.18 -9.78 4.07
N ALA A 77 17.72 -10.36 2.99
CA ALA A 77 17.02 -11.38 2.20
C ALA A 77 16.68 -12.62 3.03
N LYS A 78 17.64 -13.11 3.83
CA LYS A 78 17.41 -14.23 4.77
C LYS A 78 16.37 -13.86 5.84
N THR A 79 16.46 -12.67 6.40
CA THR A 79 15.50 -12.21 7.42
C THR A 79 14.08 -12.09 6.87
N MET A 80 13.92 -11.68 5.60
CA MET A 80 12.61 -11.56 4.95
C MET A 80 12.00 -12.91 4.53
N THR A 81 12.82 -13.94 4.34
CA THR A 81 12.38 -15.28 3.94
C THR A 81 12.29 -16.26 5.10
N ASP A 82 12.80 -15.90 6.29
CA ASP A 82 12.71 -16.73 7.49
C ASP A 82 11.27 -16.76 8.04
N PRO A 83 10.59 -17.92 8.05
CA PRO A 83 9.24 -18.05 8.59
C PRO A 83 9.13 -17.65 10.07
N LYS A 84 10.23 -17.74 10.83
CA LYS A 84 10.26 -17.33 12.24
C LYS A 84 10.11 -15.82 12.42
N MET A 85 10.46 -15.05 11.38
CA MET A 85 10.42 -13.58 11.40
C MET A 85 9.09 -13.02 10.92
N GLU A 86 8.23 -13.82 10.29
CA GLU A 86 6.94 -13.39 9.74
C GLU A 86 6.09 -12.62 10.77
N LYS A 87 5.90 -13.18 11.97
CA LYS A 87 5.15 -12.53 13.05
C LYS A 87 5.78 -11.24 13.57
N GLN A 88 7.11 -11.15 13.52
CA GLN A 88 7.82 -9.93 13.94
C GLN A 88 7.73 -8.85 12.87
N LEU A 89 7.87 -9.23 11.59
CA LEU A 89 7.67 -8.34 10.45
C LEU A 89 6.25 -7.79 10.42
N GLU A 90 5.24 -8.62 10.64
CA GLU A 90 3.84 -8.17 10.74
C GLU A 90 3.68 -7.08 11.81
N LYS A 91 4.20 -7.31 13.03
CA LYS A 91 4.18 -6.31 14.11
C LYS A 91 4.93 -5.03 13.76
N ILE A 92 6.04 -5.13 13.03
CA ILE A 92 6.82 -3.96 12.60
C ILE A 92 6.06 -3.18 11.53
N LEU A 93 5.45 -3.87 10.57
CA LEU A 93 4.68 -3.27 9.47
C LEU A 93 3.39 -2.61 9.96
N GLN A 94 2.78 -3.10 11.04
CA GLN A 94 1.63 -2.47 11.68
C GLN A 94 1.99 -1.15 12.40
N LYS A 95 3.27 -0.85 12.63
CA LYS A 95 3.67 0.43 13.25
C LYS A 95 3.36 1.60 12.30
N PRO A 96 2.61 2.64 12.73
CA PRO A 96 2.14 3.69 11.83
C PRO A 96 3.23 4.38 11.01
N LYS A 97 4.38 4.68 11.63
CA LYS A 97 5.52 5.31 10.94
C LYS A 97 6.12 4.41 9.88
N VAL A 98 6.21 3.10 10.14
CA VAL A 98 6.73 2.12 9.19
C VAL A 98 5.75 1.92 8.05
N ALA A 99 4.46 1.69 8.36
CA ALA A 99 3.39 1.58 7.37
C ALA A 99 3.33 2.80 6.44
N ALA A 100 3.41 4.01 7.01
CA ALA A 100 3.38 5.25 6.23
C ALA A 100 4.59 5.37 5.30
N ASN A 101 5.80 5.07 5.80
CA ASN A 101 7.01 5.13 4.99
C ASN A 101 7.01 4.06 3.90
N LEU A 102 6.60 2.84 4.22
CA LEU A 102 6.48 1.75 3.24
C LEU A 102 5.45 2.10 2.17
N SER A 103 4.26 2.55 2.55
CA SER A 103 3.20 2.98 1.63
C SER A 103 3.68 4.12 0.72
N LYS A 104 4.41 5.10 1.25
CA LYS A 104 5.01 6.18 0.44
C LYS A 104 6.05 5.64 -0.54
N ALA A 105 6.95 4.78 -0.08
CA ALA A 105 8.00 4.20 -0.92
C ALA A 105 7.43 3.32 -2.05
N THR A 106 6.37 2.56 -1.77
CA THR A 106 5.75 1.64 -2.74
C THR A 106 4.62 2.27 -3.54
N GLN A 107 4.16 3.50 -3.21
CA GLN A 107 2.96 4.11 -3.77
C GLN A 107 2.93 4.08 -5.31
N LYS A 108 4.06 4.41 -5.96
CA LYS A 108 4.14 4.46 -7.42
C LYS A 108 4.01 3.07 -8.03
N GLN A 109 4.64 2.06 -7.43
CA GLN A 109 4.54 0.67 -7.88
C GLN A 109 3.16 0.11 -7.61
N GLN A 110 2.55 0.41 -6.45
CA GLN A 110 1.19 -0.01 -6.13
C GLN A 110 0.16 0.57 -7.11
N LYS A 111 0.28 1.86 -7.45
CA LYS A 111 -0.55 2.49 -8.49
C LYS A 111 -0.37 1.82 -9.85
N LYS A 112 0.86 1.47 -10.22
CA LYS A 112 1.15 0.79 -11.49
C LYS A 112 0.54 -0.62 -11.52
N LEU A 113 0.77 -1.40 -10.46
CA LEU A 113 0.21 -2.74 -10.28
C LEU A 113 -1.32 -2.69 -10.36
N GLN A 114 -1.96 -1.80 -9.60
CA GLN A 114 -3.41 -1.65 -9.61
C GLN A 114 -3.95 -1.33 -11.00
N LYS A 115 -3.29 -0.44 -11.76
CA LYS A 115 -3.69 -0.12 -13.14
C LYS A 115 -3.50 -1.29 -14.11
N GLN A 116 -2.50 -2.13 -13.88
CA GLN A 116 -2.27 -3.33 -14.67
C GLN A 116 -3.32 -4.39 -14.36
N LEU A 117 -3.60 -4.63 -13.08
CA LEU A 117 -4.66 -5.54 -12.63
C LEU A 117 -6.04 -5.13 -13.15
N MET A 118 -6.37 -3.83 -13.20
CA MET A 118 -7.64 -3.38 -13.79
C MET A 118 -7.82 -3.73 -15.28
N LYS A 119 -6.73 -4.06 -15.99
CA LYS A 119 -6.75 -4.52 -17.38
C LYS A 119 -6.69 -6.04 -17.51
N ASP A 120 -6.45 -6.73 -16.40
CA ASP A 120 -6.36 -8.18 -16.36
C ASP A 120 -7.77 -8.81 -16.36
N PRO A 121 -8.06 -9.82 -17.22
CA PRO A 121 -9.38 -10.41 -17.32
C PRO A 121 -9.87 -11.10 -16.03
N GLU A 122 -8.99 -11.74 -15.26
CA GLU A 122 -9.37 -12.42 -14.02
C GLU A 122 -9.73 -11.39 -12.95
N TYR A 123 -8.91 -10.34 -12.81
CA TYR A 123 -9.20 -9.25 -11.90
C TYR A 123 -10.48 -8.49 -12.28
N GLN A 124 -10.73 -8.28 -13.58
CA GLN A 124 -11.98 -7.69 -14.06
C GLN A 124 -13.19 -8.55 -13.70
N LYS A 125 -13.10 -9.88 -13.81
CA LYS A 125 -14.17 -10.79 -13.41
C LYS A 125 -14.47 -10.65 -11.91
N LEU A 126 -13.44 -10.64 -11.07
CA LEU A 126 -13.59 -10.41 -9.62
C LEU A 126 -14.23 -9.03 -9.34
N MET A 127 -13.83 -8.00 -10.09
CA MET A 127 -14.44 -6.67 -9.97
C MET A 127 -15.91 -6.67 -10.37
N LEU A 128 -16.30 -7.37 -11.43
CA LEU A 128 -17.70 -7.51 -11.84
C LEU A 128 -18.53 -8.23 -10.77
N ASP A 129 -17.95 -9.20 -10.06
CA ASP A 129 -18.64 -9.86 -8.96
C ASP A 129 -18.85 -8.91 -7.77
N ILE A 130 -17.90 -8.01 -7.49
CA ILE A 130 -18.09 -6.92 -6.50
C ILE A 130 -19.23 -5.99 -6.94
N LEU A 131 -19.35 -5.66 -8.23
CA LEU A 131 -20.42 -4.80 -8.74
C LEU A 131 -21.81 -5.44 -8.68
N LYS A 132 -21.90 -6.77 -8.52
CA LYS A 132 -23.18 -7.47 -8.31
C LYS A 132 -23.64 -7.42 -6.85
N ASP A 133 -22.88 -6.77 -5.96
CA ASP A 133 -23.27 -6.64 -4.56
C ASP A 133 -24.66 -5.97 -4.42
N PRO A 134 -25.53 -6.44 -3.50
CA PRO A 134 -26.85 -5.86 -3.29
C PRO A 134 -26.83 -4.37 -2.95
N GLN A 135 -25.83 -3.88 -2.20
CA GLN A 135 -25.71 -2.46 -1.86
C GLN A 135 -25.40 -1.62 -3.11
N PHE A 136 -24.53 -2.11 -3.99
CA PHE A 136 -24.26 -1.45 -5.26
C PHE A 136 -25.51 -1.44 -6.15
N THR A 137 -26.24 -2.55 -6.18
CA THR A 137 -27.50 -2.67 -6.94
C THR A 137 -28.58 -1.71 -6.43
N GLN A 138 -28.68 -1.52 -5.11
CA GLN A 138 -29.57 -0.52 -4.52
C GLN A 138 -29.19 0.90 -4.93
N HIS A 139 -27.90 1.23 -4.89
CA HIS A 139 -27.40 2.53 -5.34
C HIS A 139 -27.70 2.77 -6.83
N LEU A 140 -27.51 1.75 -7.68
CA LEU A 140 -27.85 1.80 -9.10
C LEU A 140 -29.36 2.00 -9.31
N THR A 141 -30.19 1.34 -8.51
CA THR A 141 -31.66 1.50 -8.54
C THR A 141 -32.09 2.90 -8.13
N GLN A 142 -31.43 3.50 -7.14
CA GLN A 142 -31.67 4.88 -6.75
C GLN A 142 -31.29 5.86 -7.88
N LEU A 143 -30.16 5.61 -8.55
CA LEU A 143 -29.73 6.40 -9.70
C LEU A 143 -30.75 6.33 -10.85
N MET A 144 -31.27 5.14 -11.17
CA MET A 144 -32.32 4.99 -12.19
C MET A 144 -33.63 5.72 -11.82
N LYS A 145 -33.89 5.93 -10.53
CA LYS A 145 -35.05 6.67 -10.05
C LYS A 145 -34.80 8.18 -9.97
N SER A 146 -33.56 8.65 -10.18
CA SER A 146 -33.20 10.06 -10.10
C SER A 146 -33.92 10.89 -11.16
N GLN A 147 -34.05 12.19 -10.91
CA GLN A 147 -34.73 13.11 -11.83
C GLN A 147 -33.98 13.23 -13.17
N GLU A 148 -32.65 13.22 -13.14
CA GLU A 148 -31.80 13.27 -14.32
C GLU A 148 -32.02 12.03 -15.21
N TYR A 149 -32.01 10.84 -14.61
CA TYR A 149 -32.24 9.60 -15.37
C TYR A 149 -33.67 9.52 -15.91
N ARG A 150 -34.67 9.99 -15.16
CA ARG A 150 -36.06 10.10 -15.64
C ARG A 150 -36.19 11.03 -16.84
N LYS A 151 -35.53 12.19 -16.84
CA LYS A 151 -35.53 13.11 -17.99
C LYS A 151 -34.95 12.44 -19.25
N GLN A 152 -33.83 11.75 -19.10
CA GLN A 152 -33.23 11.00 -20.21
C GLN A 152 -34.18 9.87 -20.68
N THR A 153 -34.82 9.18 -19.74
CA THR A 153 -35.79 8.11 -20.05
C THR A 153 -37.00 8.67 -20.80
N MET A 154 -37.54 9.81 -20.39
CA MET A 154 -38.64 10.50 -21.08
C MET A 154 -38.24 10.87 -22.51
N LYS A 155 -37.04 11.42 -22.70
CA LYS A 155 -36.54 11.75 -24.04
C LYS A 155 -36.41 10.50 -24.93
N VAL A 156 -35.89 9.39 -24.40
CA VAL A 156 -35.81 8.12 -25.14
C VAL A 156 -37.22 7.60 -25.47
N MET A 157 -38.19 7.76 -24.57
CA MET A 157 -39.58 7.39 -24.83
C MET A 157 -40.23 8.26 -25.92
N GLU A 158 -39.99 9.57 -25.91
CA GLU A 158 -40.45 10.49 -26.97
C GLU A 158 -39.85 10.11 -28.32
N GLU A 159 -38.54 9.88 -28.38
CA GLU A 159 -37.85 9.43 -29.60
C GLU A 159 -38.39 8.07 -30.08
N ALA A 160 -38.66 7.14 -29.16
CA ALA A 160 -39.23 5.84 -29.49
C ALA A 160 -40.65 5.95 -30.07
N LEU A 161 -41.49 6.80 -29.49
CA LEU A 161 -42.83 7.12 -30.00
C LEU A 161 -42.80 7.71 -31.40
N ASP A 162 -41.71 8.42 -31.74
CA ASP A 162 -41.55 9.01 -33.05
C ASP A 162 -41.12 8.03 -34.14
N THR A 163 -40.66 6.83 -33.77
CA THR A 163 -40.25 5.82 -34.74
C THR A 163 -41.44 5.30 -35.55
N PRO A 164 -41.30 5.13 -36.89
CA PRO A 164 -42.38 4.66 -37.74
C PRO A 164 -42.98 3.32 -37.29
N SER A 165 -42.12 2.40 -36.83
CA SER A 165 -42.54 1.09 -36.34
C SER A 165 -43.41 1.17 -35.08
N PHE A 166 -43.11 2.12 -34.17
CA PHE A 166 -43.90 2.32 -32.96
C PHE A 166 -45.21 3.04 -33.29
N LYS A 167 -45.16 4.07 -34.14
CA LYS A 167 -46.38 4.76 -34.64
C LYS A 167 -47.35 3.79 -35.30
N GLU A 168 -46.87 2.91 -36.17
CA GLU A 168 -47.72 1.92 -36.83
C GLU A 168 -48.37 0.96 -35.82
N LYS A 169 -47.58 0.39 -34.89
CA LYS A 169 -48.11 -0.48 -33.83
C LYS A 169 -49.10 0.24 -32.93
N PHE A 170 -48.79 1.48 -32.55
CA PHE A 170 -49.66 2.31 -31.74
C PHE A 170 -50.98 2.60 -32.45
N MET A 171 -50.94 2.96 -33.73
CA MET A 171 -52.15 3.18 -34.53
C MET A 171 -52.97 1.90 -34.72
N LYS A 172 -52.34 0.74 -34.92
CA LYS A 172 -53.05 -0.55 -34.97
C LYS A 172 -53.76 -0.87 -33.66
N LEU A 173 -53.07 -0.72 -32.52
CA LEU A 173 -53.66 -0.92 -31.19
C LEU A 173 -54.81 0.06 -30.93
N LEU A 174 -54.67 1.32 -31.33
CA LEU A 174 -55.73 2.32 -31.20
C LEU A 174 -56.96 1.95 -32.04
N GLN A 175 -56.76 1.48 -33.28
CA GLN A 175 -57.84 1.01 -34.14
C GLN A 175 -58.54 -0.23 -33.57
N GLU A 176 -57.80 -1.18 -32.99
CA GLU A 176 -58.38 -2.35 -32.31
C GLU A 176 -59.20 -1.94 -31.09
N ALA A 177 -58.67 -1.05 -30.24
CA ALA A 177 -59.37 -0.55 -29.06
C ALA A 177 -60.67 0.22 -29.42
N VAL A 178 -60.64 1.03 -30.48
CA VAL A 178 -61.83 1.72 -31.00
C VAL A 178 -62.85 0.70 -31.52
N LYS A 179 -62.42 -0.30 -32.31
CA LYS A 179 -63.31 -1.37 -32.78
C LYS A 179 -63.93 -2.17 -31.64
N GLU A 180 -63.19 -2.44 -30.57
CA GLU A 180 -63.73 -3.10 -29.37
C GLU A 180 -64.73 -2.20 -28.62
N ALA A 181 -64.43 -0.90 -28.47
CA ALA A 181 -65.34 0.05 -27.84
C ALA A 181 -66.63 0.23 -28.65
N GLU A 182 -66.54 0.25 -29.98
CA GLU A 182 -67.70 0.29 -30.89
C GLU A 182 -68.51 -1.01 -30.86
N LYS A 183 -67.87 -2.17 -30.81
CA LYS A 183 -68.56 -3.46 -30.60
C LYS A 183 -69.27 -3.52 -29.25
N LYS A 184 -68.66 -2.97 -28.19
CA LYS A 184 -69.31 -2.83 -26.87
C LYS A 184 -70.47 -1.82 -26.89
N LYS A 185 -70.41 -0.77 -27.71
CA LYS A 185 -71.50 0.20 -27.88
C LYS A 185 -72.62 -0.30 -28.81
N SER A 186 -72.34 -1.13 -29.81
CA SER A 186 -73.34 -1.69 -30.73
C SER A 186 -74.03 -2.96 -30.19
N GLY A 187 -73.47 -3.60 -29.16
CA GLY A 187 -74.11 -4.70 -28.43
C GLY A 187 -75.08 -4.28 -27.32
N GLY A 188 -75.21 -2.98 -27.01
CA GLY A 188 -75.99 -2.48 -25.87
C GLY A 188 -77.41 -1.99 -26.18
N LYS A 189 -77.96 -2.26 -27.37
CA LYS A 189 -79.29 -1.75 -27.76
C LYS A 189 -80.16 -2.83 -28.38
N LYS A 190 -80.57 -3.82 -27.57
CA LYS A 190 -81.80 -4.62 -27.76
C LYS A 190 -82.18 -5.36 -26.47
N GLY A 191 -83.33 -4.97 -25.89
CA GLY A 191 -84.07 -5.65 -24.80
C GLY A 191 -83.63 -5.21 -23.39
N ALA A 192 -84.48 -4.78 -22.44
CA ALA A 192 -85.93 -4.78 -22.36
C ALA A 192 -86.38 -3.68 -21.38
N GLY A 193 -87.46 -2.97 -21.74
CA GLY A 193 -88.28 -2.22 -20.79
C GLY A 193 -89.48 -3.09 -20.44
N GLY A 194 -89.77 -3.18 -19.14
CA GLY A 194 -91.07 -3.55 -18.55
C GLY A 194 -91.40 -5.05 -18.45
N GLU A 195 -91.31 -5.61 -17.25
CA GLU A 195 -92.46 -5.96 -16.40
C GLU A 195 -91.97 -6.44 -15.02
N GLY A 196 -92.83 -6.31 -14.01
CA GLY A 196 -92.49 -6.37 -12.59
C GLY A 196 -92.35 -7.76 -11.98
N GLY A 197 -92.13 -7.78 -10.66
CA GLY A 197 -92.25 -8.99 -9.84
C GLY A 197 -91.23 -9.08 -8.72
N GLN A 198 -91.71 -8.88 -7.49
CA GLN A 198 -91.06 -9.17 -6.21
C GLN A 198 -90.22 -10.45 -6.18
N GLN A 199 -89.06 -10.41 -5.53
CA GLN A 199 -88.86 -11.11 -4.25
C GLN A 199 -87.54 -10.72 -3.57
N GLN A 200 -87.72 -10.05 -2.44
CA GLN A 200 -87.03 -10.22 -1.17
C GLN A 200 -86.10 -11.45 -1.06
N GLN A 201 -84.81 -11.24 -0.73
CA GLN A 201 -84.25 -11.85 0.48
C GLN A 201 -82.98 -11.13 0.96
N GLU A 202 -83.00 -10.78 2.24
CA GLU A 202 -81.91 -10.32 3.09
C GLU A 202 -80.80 -11.36 3.24
N GLN A 203 -79.55 -10.89 3.23
CA GLN A 203 -78.55 -11.17 4.29
C GLN A 203 -77.37 -10.20 4.07
N GLN A 204 -77.22 -9.13 4.87
CA GLN A 204 -76.48 -9.09 6.16
C GLN A 204 -75.04 -9.60 5.97
N GLY A 205 -73.94 -8.87 6.21
CA GLY A 205 -73.65 -7.64 6.93
C GLY A 205 -72.17 -7.70 7.41
N GLY A 206 -71.59 -6.56 7.77
CA GLY A 206 -70.40 -6.45 8.64
C GLY A 206 -69.04 -6.46 7.93
N GLN A 207 -68.35 -5.31 7.79
CA GLN A 207 -67.44 -4.74 8.80
C GLN A 207 -66.44 -5.74 9.40
N SER A 208 -65.21 -5.68 8.90
CA SER A 208 -63.98 -5.47 9.69
C SER A 208 -62.90 -4.90 8.78
#